data_AF-A0AA38XFJ4-F1
#
_entry.id   AF-A0AA38XFJ4-F1
#
_cell.length_a   1.000
_cell.length_b   1.000
_cell.length_c   1.000
_cell.angle_alpha   90.00
_cell.angle_beta   90.00
_cell.angle_gamma   90.00
#
_symmetry.space_group_name_H-M   'P 1'
#
loop_
_entity.id
_entity.type
_entity.pdbx_description
1 polymer ?
#
loop_
_entity_poly.entity_id
_entity_poly.type
_entity_poly.pdbx_seq_one_letter_code
_entity_poly.pdbx_strand_id
1 'polypeptide(L)'
;MQQSNSAAALSSLLFSEEELRLGADFIKIEGGGVVASPRGSLGHIDFTDEEIRAITTVTSNAGSFTTAHAYTPQVIQHAMHTSVLGIEHGIYLDKATAELMA
;
A
#
# COMPACT_ATOMS: atom_id res chain seq x y z
N MET A 1 3.13 -21.75 5.72
CA MET A 1 3.14 -20.27 5.75
C MET A 1 3.56 -19.64 4.42
N GLN A 2 4.34 -20.30 3.55
CA GLN A 2 4.72 -19.73 2.24
C GLN A 2 3.65 -19.83 1.13
N GLN A 3 2.77 -20.84 1.16
CA GLN A 3 1.74 -21.00 0.11
C GLN A 3 0.56 -20.01 0.23
N SER A 4 0.31 -19.43 1.40
CA SER A 4 -0.80 -18.48 1.61
C SER A 4 -0.54 -17.10 1.01
N ASN A 5 0.72 -16.67 0.92
CA ASN A 5 1.07 -15.32 0.45
C ASN A 5 0.96 -15.19 -1.08
N SER A 6 1.27 -16.27 -1.81
CA SER A 6 1.21 -16.27 -3.28
C SER A 6 -0.21 -16.08 -3.82
N ALA A 7 -1.23 -16.66 -3.17
CA ALA A 7 -2.62 -16.50 -3.60
C ALA A 7 -3.15 -15.08 -3.38
N ALA A 8 -2.77 -14.46 -2.26
CA ALA A 8 -3.18 -13.10 -1.93
C ALA A 8 -2.51 -12.08 -2.88
N ALA A 9 -1.21 -12.24 -3.16
CA ALA A 9 -0.50 -11.41 -4.15
C ALA A 9 -1.10 -11.54 -5.56
N LEU A 10 -1.51 -12.75 -5.96
CA LEU A 10 -2.21 -12.96 -7.24
C LEU A 10 -3.55 -12.23 -7.27
N SER A 11 -4.28 -12.24 -6.15
CA SER A 11 -5.53 -11.50 -6.03
C SER A 11 -5.29 -9.99 -6.17
N SER A 12 -4.28 -9.45 -5.50
CA SER A 12 -3.93 -8.02 -5.58
C SER A 12 -3.55 -7.59 -7.00
N LEU A 13 -2.85 -8.45 -7.74
CA LEU A 13 -2.55 -8.25 -9.16
C LEU A 13 -3.84 -8.15 -9.98
N LEU A 14 -4.72 -9.16 -9.87
CA LEU A 14 -5.98 -9.21 -10.65
C LEU A 14 -6.90 -8.02 -10.36
N PHE A 15 -7.03 -7.63 -9.09
CA PHE A 15 -7.83 -6.46 -8.72
C PHE A 15 -7.23 -5.18 -9.32
N SER A 16 -5.91 -4.99 -9.26
CA SER A 16 -5.26 -3.80 -9.81
C SER A 16 -5.43 -3.70 -11.32
N GLU A 17 -5.30 -4.81 -12.05
CA GLU A 17 -5.54 -4.86 -13.49
C GLU A 17 -7.00 -4.52 -13.85
N GLU A 18 -7.96 -5.02 -13.06
CA GLU A 18 -9.38 -4.72 -13.27
C GLU A 18 -9.68 -3.23 -13.11
N GLU A 19 -9.26 -2.63 -12.00
CA GLU A 19 -9.54 -1.22 -11.71
C GLU A 19 -8.91 -0.30 -12.77
N LEU A 20 -7.69 -0.59 -13.20
CA LEU A 20 -7.05 0.15 -14.31
C LEU A 20 -7.82 -0.02 -15.62
N ARG A 21 -8.32 -1.23 -15.93
CA ARG A 21 -9.15 -1.47 -17.12
C ARG A 21 -10.49 -0.74 -17.06
N LEU A 22 -11.03 -0.55 -15.86
CA LEU A 22 -12.24 0.25 -15.61
C LEU A 22 -11.98 1.77 -15.67
N GLY A 23 -10.72 2.19 -15.85
CA GLY A 23 -10.34 3.57 -16.08
C GLY A 23 -9.82 4.30 -14.85
N ALA A 24 -9.36 3.59 -13.81
CA ALA A 24 -8.69 4.22 -12.68
C ALA A 24 -7.37 4.91 -13.14
N ASP A 25 -7.17 6.15 -12.71
CA ASP A 25 -5.93 6.89 -12.98
C ASP A 25 -4.74 6.38 -12.15
N PHE A 26 -5.02 5.86 -10.95
CA PHE A 26 -4.06 5.28 -10.00
C PHE A 26 -4.77 4.34 -9.02
N ILE A 27 -4.01 3.51 -8.32
CA ILE A 27 -4.54 2.57 -7.32
C ILE A 27 -4.27 3.10 -5.92
N LYS A 28 -5.32 3.15 -5.09
CA LYS A 28 -5.23 3.45 -3.66
C LYS A 28 -5.36 2.16 -2.85
N ILE A 29 -4.46 1.96 -1.90
CA ILE A 29 -4.53 0.84 -0.95
C ILE A 29 -4.62 1.31 0.49
N GLU A 30 -5.13 0.44 1.36
CA GLU A 30 -5.02 0.58 2.80
C GLU A 30 -3.68 -0.01 3.24
N GLY A 31 -2.72 0.80 3.68
CA GLY A 31 -1.43 0.31 4.18
C GLY A 31 -1.47 -0.09 5.65
N GLY A 32 -2.47 0.42 6.40
CA GLY A 32 -2.66 0.14 7.81
C GLY A 32 -3.03 1.36 8.63
N GLY A 33 -3.57 1.11 9.82
CA GLY A 33 -3.94 2.17 10.76
C GLY A 33 -5.37 2.71 10.59
N VAL A 34 -6.33 1.91 10.15
CA VAL A 34 -7.72 2.37 9.97
C VAL A 34 -8.31 2.89 11.29
N VAL A 35 -8.83 4.12 11.32
CA VAL A 35 -9.54 4.68 12.49
C VAL A 35 -11.06 4.42 12.44
N ALA A 36 -11.63 4.36 11.24
CA ALA A 36 -13.08 4.20 11.04
C ALA A 36 -13.55 2.73 10.99
N SER A 37 -12.68 1.78 11.36
CA SER A 37 -13.00 0.34 11.36
C SER A 37 -13.12 -0.19 12.79
N PRO A 38 -14.16 -0.98 13.13
CA PRO A 38 -14.29 -1.62 14.44
C PRO A 38 -13.11 -2.53 14.82
N ARG A 39 -12.35 -2.99 13.82
CA ARG A 39 -11.16 -3.83 13.99
C ARG A 39 -9.85 -3.08 13.72
N GLY A 40 -9.95 -1.80 13.39
CA GLY A 40 -8.80 -0.96 13.06
C GLY A 40 -7.92 -0.70 14.28
N SER A 41 -6.61 -0.80 14.10
CA SER A 41 -5.61 -0.41 15.09
C SER A 41 -4.55 0.41 14.38
N LEU A 42 -4.17 1.55 14.97
CA LEU A 42 -3.24 2.52 14.38
C LEU A 42 -1.87 1.92 14.00
N GLY A 43 -1.44 0.87 14.70
CA GLY A 43 -0.17 0.18 14.46
C GLY A 43 -0.28 -1.08 13.60
N HIS A 44 -1.48 -1.45 13.14
CA HIS A 44 -1.64 -2.62 12.28
C HIS A 44 -1.10 -2.32 10.88
N ILE A 45 -0.27 -3.21 10.36
CA ILE A 45 0.17 -3.19 8.97
C ILE A 45 -0.81 -4.07 8.19
N ASP A 46 -1.40 -3.49 7.15
CA ASP A 46 -2.17 -4.22 6.16
C ASP A 46 -1.28 -4.57 4.97
N PHE A 47 -1.61 -5.69 4.32
CA PHE A 47 -0.82 -6.32 3.26
C PHE A 47 0.59 -6.76 3.67
N THR A 48 1.07 -7.74 2.94
CA THR A 48 2.48 -8.10 2.90
C THR A 48 3.19 -7.27 1.84
N ASP A 49 4.49 -7.15 2.03
CA ASP A 49 5.48 -6.70 1.06
C ASP A 49 5.28 -7.26 -0.37
N GLU A 50 4.91 -8.54 -0.50
CA GLU A 50 4.69 -9.21 -1.78
C GLU A 50 3.40 -8.73 -2.46
N GLU A 51 2.32 -8.58 -1.69
CA GLU A 51 1.04 -8.08 -2.20
C GLU A 51 1.16 -6.64 -2.69
N ILE A 52 1.83 -5.76 -1.93
CA ILE A 52 1.99 -4.36 -2.33
C ILE A 52 2.89 -4.28 -3.57
N ARG A 53 3.97 -5.08 -3.64
CA ARG A 53 4.83 -5.13 -4.84
C ARG A 53 4.10 -5.66 -6.07
N ALA A 54 3.16 -6.58 -5.92
CA ALA A 54 2.31 -7.02 -7.03
C ALA A 54 1.49 -5.83 -7.58
N ILE A 55 0.88 -5.04 -6.70
CA ILE A 55 0.10 -3.84 -7.06
C ILE A 55 0.98 -2.78 -7.74
N THR A 56 2.12 -2.43 -7.13
CA THR A 56 3.00 -1.37 -7.67
C THR A 56 3.66 -1.78 -8.99
N THR A 57 3.88 -3.07 -9.20
CA THR A 57 4.34 -3.60 -10.50
C THR A 57 3.27 -3.39 -11.58
N VAL A 58 2.00 -3.71 -11.28
CA VAL A 58 0.88 -3.54 -12.23
C VAL A 58 0.68 -2.06 -12.59
N THR A 59 0.62 -1.18 -11.58
CA THR A 59 0.42 0.25 -11.82
C THR A 59 1.58 0.86 -12.59
N SER A 60 2.82 0.52 -12.24
CA SER A 60 4.00 0.98 -12.98
C SER A 60 4.00 0.51 -14.43
N ASN A 61 3.63 -0.75 -14.71
CA ASN A 61 3.56 -1.28 -16.07
C ASN A 61 2.50 -0.57 -16.92
N ALA A 62 1.43 -0.09 -16.28
CA ALA A 62 0.38 0.69 -16.93
C ALA A 62 0.71 2.19 -17.05
N GLY A 63 1.90 2.63 -16.62
CA GLY A 63 2.27 4.06 -16.60
C GLY A 63 1.52 4.87 -15.54
N SER A 64 0.99 4.20 -14.53
CA SER A 64 0.26 4.75 -13.39
C SER A 64 1.09 4.60 -12.10
N PHE A 65 0.49 4.85 -10.93
CA PHE A 65 1.15 4.74 -9.63
C PHE A 65 0.21 4.22 -8.55
N THR A 66 0.77 3.95 -7.37
CA THR A 66 0.03 3.51 -6.20
C THR A 66 0.22 4.49 -5.04
N THR A 67 -0.85 4.74 -4.30
CA THR A 67 -0.84 5.47 -3.03
C THR A 67 -1.32 4.57 -1.89
N ALA A 68 -0.83 4.81 -0.67
CA ALA A 68 -1.21 4.03 0.51
C ALA A 68 -1.73 4.93 1.63
N HIS A 69 -2.84 4.52 2.24
CA HIS A 69 -3.26 5.05 3.54
C HIS A 69 -2.26 4.60 4.60
N ALA A 70 -1.64 5.55 5.31
CA ALA A 70 -0.71 5.22 6.38
C ALA A 70 -0.65 6.34 7.43
N TYR A 71 -0.82 5.99 8.70
CA TYR A 71 -0.72 6.97 9.79
C TYR A 71 0.60 6.96 10.54
N THR A 72 1.12 5.78 10.91
CA THR A 72 2.28 5.66 11.81
C THR A 72 3.60 5.53 11.04
N PRO A 73 4.75 5.94 11.61
CA PRO A 73 6.07 5.80 10.98
C PRO A 73 6.32 4.39 10.45
N GLN A 74 5.94 3.37 11.23
CA GLN A 74 6.09 1.97 10.85
C GLN A 74 5.31 1.61 9.58
N VAL A 75 4.04 2.05 9.46
CA VAL A 75 3.21 1.75 8.28
C VAL A 75 3.70 2.54 7.06
N ILE A 76 4.10 3.80 7.27
CA ILE A 76 4.63 4.67 6.21
C ILE A 76 5.91 4.05 5.62
N GLN A 77 6.86 3.65 6.47
CA GLN A 77 8.11 3.02 6.05
C GLN A 77 7.85 1.72 5.27
N HIS A 78 6.95 0.86 5.76
CA HIS A 78 6.57 -0.37 5.06
C HIS A 78 6.04 -0.10 3.63
N ALA A 79 5.14 0.88 3.48
CA ALA A 79 4.64 1.27 2.16
C ALA A 79 5.76 1.83 1.25
N MET A 80 6.68 2.63 1.78
CA MET A 80 7.79 3.19 0.99
C MET A 80 8.75 2.12 0.48
N HIS A 81 8.99 1.06 1.26
CA HIS A 81 9.84 -0.06 0.85
C HIS A 81 9.26 -0.91 -0.30
N THR A 82 8.01 -0.67 -0.69
CA THR A 82 7.30 -1.45 -1.71
C THR A 82 6.97 -0.65 -2.98
N SER A 83 7.62 0.50 -3.17
CA SER A 83 7.48 1.40 -4.34
C SER A 83 6.15 2.15 -4.43
N VAL A 84 5.43 2.28 -3.33
CA VAL A 84 4.30 3.23 -3.24
C VAL A 84 4.83 4.65 -3.41
N LEU A 85 4.16 5.46 -4.22
CA LEU A 85 4.59 6.83 -4.55
C LEU A 85 3.82 7.93 -3.80
N GLY A 86 2.71 7.60 -3.16
CA GLY A 86 1.96 8.55 -2.34
C GLY A 86 1.60 7.97 -0.98
N ILE A 87 1.84 8.75 0.06
CA ILE A 87 1.42 8.43 1.44
C ILE A 87 0.28 9.35 1.81
N GLU A 88 -0.85 8.76 2.16
CA GLU A 88 -2.07 9.47 2.49
C GLU A 88 -2.20 9.62 4.02
N HIS A 89 -2.55 10.83 4.44
CA HIS A 89 -2.66 11.31 5.83
C HIS A 89 -1.36 11.54 6.59
N GLY A 90 -0.58 10.50 6.89
CA GLY A 90 0.68 10.62 7.64
C GLY A 90 0.55 11.28 9.03
N ILE A 91 -0.57 11.06 9.75
CA ILE A 91 -0.90 11.77 11.01
C ILE A 91 0.24 11.73 12.05
N TYR A 92 0.97 10.62 12.14
CA TYR A 92 2.06 10.44 13.11
C TYR A 92 3.44 10.41 12.43
N LEU A 93 3.60 11.01 11.25
CA LEU A 93 4.89 11.11 10.57
C LEU A 93 5.94 11.74 11.49
N ASP A 94 7.07 11.06 11.66
CA ASP A 94 8.21 11.57 12.41
C ASP A 94 9.29 12.11 11.47
N LYS A 95 10.26 12.83 12.05
CA LYS A 95 11.34 13.45 11.29
C LYS A 95 12.18 12.42 10.53
N ALA A 96 12.50 11.28 11.14
CA ALA A 96 13.31 10.25 10.52
C ALA A 96 12.61 9.65 9.29
N THR A 97 11.31 9.41 9.38
CA THR A 97 10.50 8.91 8.26
C THR A 97 10.33 9.96 7.18
N ALA A 98 10.14 11.23 7.54
CA ALA A 98 10.09 12.32 6.57
C ALA A 98 11.41 12.46 5.79
N GLU A 99 12.55 12.27 6.45
CA GLU A 99 13.87 12.25 5.81
C GLU A 99 14.03 11.05 4.86
N LEU A 100 13.41 9.91 5.15
CA LEU A 100 13.37 8.76 4.22
C LEU A 100 12.50 9.04 2.97
N MET A 101 11.53 9.96 3.06
CA MET A 101 10.59 10.28 1.97
C MET A 101 11.15 11.29 0.96
N ALA A 102 12.21 12.02 1.33
CA ALA A 102 12.80 13.11 0.55
C ALA A 102 13.81 12.62 -0.49
#